data_AF-A0A963SIH1-F1
#
_entry.id   AF-A0A963SIH1-F1
#
_cell.length_a   1.000
_cell.length_b   1.000
_cell.length_c   1.000
_cell.angle_alpha   90.00
_cell.angle_beta   90.00
_cell.angle_gamma   90.00
#
_symmetry.space_group_name_H-M   'P 1'
#
loop_
_entity.id
_entity.type
_entity.pdbx_description
1 polymer ?
#
loop_
_entity_poly.entity_id
_entity_poly.type
_entity_poly.pdbx_seq_one_letter_code
_entity_poly.pdbx_strand_id
1 'polypeptide(L)'
;MSDLDAFRQETREWLDANCPPEMREAVRDEEDIYWGGRNASFKNDAQKAWFEACVAKGYTVPAWPKEYGGAGLTPPEAKVLREEMSRINARPPLSSFGIWMLGPALLHFGTEGQKQRFLNEIARGEI
;
A
#
# COMPACT_ATOMS: atom_id res chain seq x y z
N MET A 1 -20.54 9.98 -15.94
CA MET A 1 -19.28 9.44 -15.39
C MET A 1 -19.65 8.18 -14.65
N SER A 2 -18.98 7.07 -14.94
CA SER A 2 -19.16 5.85 -14.13
C SER A 2 -18.52 6.05 -12.76
N ASP A 3 -18.93 5.27 -11.75
CA ASP A 3 -18.32 5.31 -10.42
C ASP A 3 -16.80 5.07 -10.48
N LEU A 4 -16.35 4.24 -11.43
CA LEU A 4 -14.92 3.98 -11.66
C LEU A 4 -14.17 5.16 -12.29
N ASP A 5 -14.82 5.99 -13.11
CA ASP A 5 -14.19 7.19 -13.66
C ASP A 5 -13.99 8.25 -12.57
N ALA A 6 -14.97 8.39 -11.67
CA ALA A 6 -14.86 9.26 -10.51
C ALA A 6 -13.74 8.77 -9.57
N PHE A 7 -13.73 7.48 -9.24
CA PHE A 7 -12.66 6.88 -8.42
C PHE A 7 -11.28 7.04 -9.05
N ARG A 8 -11.17 6.93 -10.38
CA ARG A 8 -9.90 7.17 -11.11
C ARG A 8 -9.44 8.61 -10.92
N GLN A 9 -10.33 9.58 -11.07
CA GLN A 9 -9.99 11.00 -10.91
C GLN A 9 -9.56 11.29 -9.47
N GLU A 10 -10.30 10.80 -8.47
CA GLU A 10 -9.95 10.95 -7.06
C GLU A 10 -8.60 10.31 -6.73
N THR A 11 -8.35 9.10 -7.25
CA THR A 11 -7.08 8.39 -7.07
C THR A 11 -5.93 9.19 -7.67
N ARG A 12 -6.13 9.73 -8.87
CA ARG A 12 -5.13 10.56 -9.55
C ARG A 12 -4.77 11.80 -8.74
N GLU A 13 -5.78 12.56 -8.31
CA GLU A 13 -5.58 13.77 -7.52
C GLU A 13 -4.87 13.45 -6.20
N TRP A 14 -5.25 12.34 -5.55
CA TRP A 14 -4.59 11.89 -4.33
C TRP A 14 -3.13 11.51 -4.57
N LEU A 15 -2.84 10.74 -5.63
CA LEU A 15 -1.47 10.35 -5.99
C LEU A 15 -0.61 11.57 -6.32
N ASP A 16 -1.15 12.53 -7.07
CA ASP A 16 -0.42 13.74 -7.43
C ASP A 16 -0.09 14.62 -6.22
N ALA A 17 -0.98 14.66 -5.21
CA ALA A 17 -0.76 15.39 -3.97
C ALA A 17 0.14 14.67 -2.95
N ASN A 18 0.17 13.33 -2.93
CA ASN A 18 0.80 12.55 -1.85
C ASN A 18 2.02 11.74 -2.27
N CYS A 19 2.21 11.42 -3.56
CA CYS A 19 3.36 10.65 -4.02
C CYS A 19 4.55 11.58 -4.34
N PRO A 20 5.64 11.55 -3.54
CA PRO A 20 6.78 12.42 -3.77
C PRO A 20 7.48 12.11 -5.11
N PRO A 21 8.09 13.10 -5.78
CA PRO A 21 8.77 12.90 -7.06
C PRO A 21 9.84 11.79 -7.04
N GLU A 22 10.58 11.65 -5.94
CA GLU A 22 11.62 10.64 -5.75
C GLU A 22 11.05 9.21 -5.79
N MET A 23 9.79 9.05 -5.37
CA MET A 23 9.10 7.75 -5.41
C MET A 23 8.51 7.43 -6.78
N ARG A 24 8.62 8.35 -7.75
CA ARG A 24 8.22 8.16 -9.16
C ARG A 24 9.42 7.79 -10.04
N GLU A 25 10.63 7.77 -9.49
CA GLU A 25 11.84 7.38 -10.21
C GLU A 25 11.95 5.86 -10.31
N ALA A 26 12.63 5.38 -11.37
CA ALA A 26 12.94 3.96 -11.50
C ALA A 26 13.76 3.47 -10.29
N VAL A 27 13.50 2.23 -9.84
CA VAL A 27 14.26 1.58 -8.77
C VAL A 27 15.70 1.33 -9.27
N ARG A 28 16.70 1.79 -8.51
CA ARG A 28 18.12 1.63 -8.87
C ARG A 28 18.83 0.58 -8.03
N ASP A 29 18.46 0.49 -6.75
CA ASP A 29 19.06 -0.37 -5.75
C ASP A 29 18.00 -0.91 -4.79
N GLU A 30 18.40 -1.79 -3.86
CA GLU A 30 17.48 -2.41 -2.90
C GLU A 30 16.94 -1.41 -1.87
N GLU A 31 17.69 -0.36 -1.54
CA GLU A 31 17.29 0.67 -0.56
C GLU A 31 16.16 1.56 -1.09
N ASP A 32 16.01 1.65 -2.42
CA ASP A 32 14.86 2.30 -3.06
C ASP A 32 13.53 1.58 -2.77
N ILE A 33 13.57 0.31 -2.34
CA ILE A 33 12.41 -0.51 -1.98
C ILE A 33 12.28 -0.53 -0.45
N TYR A 34 11.11 -0.12 0.04
CA TYR A 34 10.80 -0.27 1.46
C TYR A 34 10.18 -1.65 1.73
N TRP A 35 10.93 -2.51 2.43
CA TRP A 35 10.50 -3.88 2.77
C TRP A 35 9.70 -3.98 4.07
N GLY A 36 9.79 -2.96 4.93
CA GLY A 36 9.24 -3.02 6.28
C GLY A 36 9.93 -4.06 7.16
N GLY A 37 9.34 -4.29 8.33
CA GLY A 37 9.85 -5.16 9.37
C GLY A 37 10.56 -4.40 10.50
N ARG A 38 10.80 -5.11 11.61
CA ARG A 38 11.23 -4.51 12.88
C ARG A 38 12.52 -3.69 12.86
N ASN A 39 13.41 -3.99 11.90
CA ASN A 39 14.71 -3.32 11.76
C ASN A 39 14.81 -2.53 10.44
N ALA A 40 13.69 -2.28 9.76
CA ALA A 40 13.70 -1.50 8.54
C ALA A 40 14.00 -0.03 8.82
N SER A 41 14.70 0.59 7.88
CA SER A 41 14.94 2.03 7.86
C SER A 41 14.50 2.59 6.52
N PHE A 42 14.05 3.84 6.52
CA PHE A 42 13.75 4.55 5.30
C PHE A 42 15.04 5.12 4.73
N LYS A 43 15.23 5.01 3.42
CA LYS A 43 16.37 5.62 2.71
C LYS A 43 16.36 7.15 2.82
N ASN A 44 15.18 7.75 2.78
CA ASN A 44 14.99 9.20 2.85
C ASN A 44 13.57 9.56 3.33
N ASP A 45 13.36 10.85 3.59
CA ASP A 45 12.08 11.38 4.06
C ASP A 45 10.95 11.21 3.03
N ALA A 46 11.27 11.19 1.73
CA ALA A 46 10.28 10.97 0.68
C ALA A 46 9.71 9.54 0.72
N GLN A 47 10.55 8.52 0.92
CA GLN A 47 10.13 7.14 1.08
C GLN A 47 9.27 6.97 2.33
N LYS A 48 9.65 7.63 3.44
CA LYS A 48 8.87 7.65 4.68
C LYS A 48 7.50 8.31 4.49
N ALA A 49 7.46 9.51 3.92
CA ALA A 49 6.23 10.25 3.70
C ALA A 49 5.27 9.49 2.77
N TRP A 50 5.81 8.86 1.73
CA TRP A 50 5.02 8.03 0.82
C TRP A 50 4.40 6.82 1.52
N PHE A 51 5.22 6.12 2.30
CA PHE A 51 4.77 4.99 3.09
C PHE A 51 3.66 5.39 4.08
N GLU A 52 3.87 6.44 4.89
CA GLU A 52 2.91 6.91 5.89
C GLU A 52 1.59 7.36 5.25
N ALA A 53 1.64 8.08 4.12
CA ALA A 53 0.45 8.47 3.37
C ALA A 53 -0.34 7.25 2.87
N CYS A 54 0.35 6.24 2.33
CA CYS A 54 -0.29 5.01 1.87
C CYS A 54 -0.84 4.17 3.02
N VAL A 55 -0.18 4.10 4.17
CA VAL A 55 -0.71 3.43 5.36
C VAL A 55 -1.99 4.12 5.82
N ALA A 56 -1.99 5.44 5.94
CA ALA A 56 -3.16 6.21 6.38
C ALA A 56 -4.36 6.05 5.43
N LYS A 57 -4.12 5.92 4.13
CA LYS A 57 -5.16 5.68 3.12
C LYS A 57 -5.55 4.19 2.97
N GLY A 58 -4.74 3.27 3.48
CA GLY A 58 -4.89 1.81 3.30
C GLY A 58 -4.37 1.28 1.96
N TYR A 59 -3.55 2.05 1.25
CA TYR A 59 -2.99 1.71 -0.06
C TYR A 59 -1.76 0.80 0.00
N THR A 60 -1.24 0.49 1.19
CA THR A 60 -0.26 -0.60 1.36
C THR A 60 -0.90 -1.97 1.10
N VAL A 61 -2.15 -2.16 1.50
CA VAL A 61 -2.95 -3.37 1.28
C VAL A 61 -4.36 -3.03 0.77
N PRO A 62 -4.49 -2.47 -0.45
CA PRO A 62 -5.70 -1.78 -0.91
C PRO A 62 -6.95 -2.67 -0.98
N ALA A 63 -6.79 -3.97 -1.27
CA ALA A 63 -7.89 -4.91 -1.39
C ALA A 63 -8.30 -5.55 -0.05
N TRP A 64 -7.55 -5.33 1.04
CA TRP A 64 -7.92 -5.87 2.35
C TRP A 64 -9.07 -5.06 2.97
N PRO A 65 -9.90 -5.70 3.81
CA PRO A 65 -10.91 -4.99 4.61
C PRO A 65 -10.30 -3.85 5.43
N LYS A 66 -11.09 -2.79 5.65
CA LYS A 66 -10.65 -1.59 6.40
C LYS A 66 -10.29 -1.89 7.85
N GLU A 67 -10.97 -2.85 8.47
CA GLU A 67 -10.66 -3.32 9.83
C GLU A 67 -9.26 -3.96 9.97
N TYR A 68 -8.64 -4.34 8.85
CA TYR A 68 -7.32 -4.96 8.80
C TYR A 68 -6.27 -4.06 8.13
N GLY A 69 -6.50 -2.74 8.13
CA GLY A 69 -5.55 -1.74 7.62
C GLY A 69 -5.58 -1.50 6.11
N GLY A 70 -6.50 -2.15 5.38
CA GLY A 70 -6.67 -1.93 3.95
C GLY A 70 -7.64 -0.81 3.59
N ALA A 71 -7.71 -0.47 2.31
CA ALA A 71 -8.67 0.51 1.80
C ALA A 71 -10.07 -0.11 1.51
N GLY A 72 -10.18 -1.44 1.51
CA GLY A 72 -11.42 -2.16 1.19
C GLY A 72 -11.84 -2.03 -0.29
N LEU A 73 -10.88 -1.82 -1.19
CA LEU A 73 -11.16 -1.65 -2.61
C LEU A 73 -11.69 -2.94 -3.24
N THR A 74 -12.70 -2.78 -4.08
CA THR A 74 -13.18 -3.83 -4.97
C THR A 74 -12.13 -4.18 -6.04
N PRO A 75 -12.19 -5.36 -6.69
CA PRO A 75 -11.23 -5.72 -7.72
C PRO A 75 -11.10 -4.69 -8.87
N PRO A 76 -12.20 -4.08 -9.37
CA PRO A 76 -12.11 -2.99 -10.36
C PRO A 76 -11.40 -1.74 -9.83
N GLU A 77 -11.70 -1.30 -8.61
CA GLU A 77 -11.03 -0.14 -7.98
C GLU A 77 -9.54 -0.41 -7.74
N ALA A 78 -9.19 -1.59 -7.22
CA ALA A 78 -7.80 -1.99 -7.03
C ALA A 78 -7.01 -2.03 -8.35
N LYS A 79 -7.69 -2.38 -9.47
CA LYS A 79 -7.11 -2.28 -10.81
C LYS A 79 -6.88 -0.82 -11.21
N VAL A 80 -7.85 0.07 -10.99
CA VAL A 80 -7.71 1.51 -11.26
C VAL A 80 -6.54 2.11 -10.47
N LEU A 81 -6.42 1.79 -9.17
CA LEU A 81 -5.30 2.24 -8.35
C LEU A 81 -3.96 1.81 -8.94
N ARG A 82 -3.83 0.54 -9.34
CA ARG A 82 -2.60 0.02 -9.96
C ARG A 82 -2.26 0.75 -11.26
N GLU A 83 -3.26 1.02 -12.09
CA GLU A 83 -3.08 1.77 -13.35
C GLU A 83 -2.62 3.21 -13.10
N GLU A 84 -3.23 3.93 -12.16
CA GLU A 84 -2.83 5.30 -11.85
C GLU A 84 -1.47 5.38 -11.15
N MET A 85 -1.11 4.41 -10.29
CA MET A 85 0.24 4.30 -9.75
C MET A 85 1.28 4.04 -10.86
N SER A 86 0.98 3.12 -11.79
CA SER A 86 1.85 2.82 -12.92
C SER A 86 2.01 4.01 -13.87
N ARG A 87 0.96 4.83 -14.05
CA ARG A 87 1.00 6.04 -14.88
C ARG A 87 2.09 7.02 -14.45
N ILE A 88 2.32 7.12 -13.14
CA ILE A 88 3.32 8.02 -12.55
C ILE A 88 4.60 7.29 -12.15
N ASN A 89 4.77 6.02 -12.53
CA ASN A 89 5.88 5.16 -12.10
C ASN A 89 6.05 5.12 -10.57
N ALA A 90 4.95 5.22 -9.81
CA ALA A 90 5.02 5.18 -8.35
C ALA A 90 5.54 3.83 -7.88
N ARG A 91 6.61 3.86 -7.08
CA ARG A 91 7.13 2.70 -6.37
C ARG A 91 6.08 2.20 -5.37
N PRO A 92 6.00 0.88 -5.12
CA PRO A 92 5.18 0.35 -4.05
C PRO A 92 5.57 1.00 -2.71
N PRO A 93 4.60 1.45 -1.90
CA PRO A 93 4.89 2.05 -0.60
C PRO A 93 5.48 1.03 0.39
N LEU A 94 5.12 -0.24 0.24
CA LEU A 94 5.59 -1.35 1.06
C LEU A 94 5.63 -2.64 0.23
N SER A 95 6.78 -3.31 0.23
CA SER A 95 6.98 -4.63 -0.38
C SER A 95 7.27 -5.65 0.73
N SER A 96 6.23 -6.16 1.39
CA SER A 96 6.39 -7.12 2.50
C SER A 96 5.91 -8.52 2.13
N PHE A 97 6.72 -9.53 2.43
CA PHE A 97 6.32 -10.94 2.37
C PHE A 97 5.08 -11.23 3.22
N GLY A 98 4.89 -10.48 4.32
CA GLY A 98 3.69 -10.55 5.13
C GLY A 98 2.42 -10.28 4.32
N ILE A 99 2.48 -9.38 3.34
CA ILE A 99 1.31 -9.00 2.52
C ILE A 99 0.93 -10.12 1.54
N TRP A 100 1.89 -10.70 0.81
CA TRP A 100 1.56 -11.68 -0.24
C TRP A 100 1.62 -13.15 0.20
N MET A 101 2.34 -13.48 1.27
CA MET A 101 2.39 -14.86 1.80
C MET A 101 1.45 -15.05 2.99
N LEU A 102 1.61 -14.25 4.04
CA LEU A 102 0.92 -14.48 5.32
C LEU A 102 -0.51 -13.90 5.33
N GLY A 103 -0.69 -12.74 4.70
CA GLY A 103 -1.97 -12.02 4.65
C GLY A 103 -3.14 -12.84 4.12
N PRO A 104 -3.04 -13.48 2.93
CA PRO A 104 -4.13 -14.30 2.40
C PRO A 104 -4.47 -15.49 3.29
N ALA A 105 -3.46 -16.13 3.88
CA ALA A 105 -3.65 -17.25 4.79
C ALA A 105 -4.38 -16.81 6.07
N LEU A 106 -3.97 -15.70 6.68
CA LEU A 106 -4.63 -15.16 7.88
C LEU A 106 -6.04 -14.66 7.59
N LEU A 107 -6.27 -13.97 6.46
CA LEU A 107 -7.60 -13.50 6.08
C LEU A 107 -8.59 -14.66 5.93
N HIS A 108 -8.12 -15.80 5.42
CA HIS A 108 -8.98 -16.97 5.17
C HIS A 108 -9.10 -17.90 6.38
N PHE A 109 -8.00 -18.24 7.05
CA PHE A 109 -7.95 -19.26 8.11
C PHE A 109 -7.73 -18.71 9.53
N GLY A 110 -7.31 -17.45 9.65
CA GLY A 110 -7.01 -16.85 10.94
C GLY A 110 -8.26 -16.68 11.81
N THR A 111 -8.08 -16.75 13.13
CA THR A 111 -9.11 -16.30 14.07
C THR A 111 -9.21 -14.78 14.05
N GLU A 112 -10.34 -14.21 14.49
CA GLU A 112 -10.52 -12.76 14.49
C GLU A 112 -9.42 -12.03 15.27
N GLY A 113 -9.04 -12.55 16.44
CA GLY A 113 -7.93 -11.99 17.22
C GLY A 113 -6.57 -12.04 16.51
N GLN A 114 -6.31 -13.08 15.70
CA GLN A 114 -5.10 -13.15 14.87
C GLN A 114 -5.14 -12.15 13.73
N LYS A 115 -6.28 -12.01 13.05
CA LYS A 115 -6.47 -11.05 11.96
C LYS A 115 -6.26 -9.62 12.43
N GLN A 116 -6.98 -9.22 13.48
CA GLN A 116 -6.91 -7.87 14.05
C GLN A 116 -5.50 -7.49 14.48
N ARG A 117 -4.73 -8.44 15.03
CA ARG A 117 -3.35 -8.19 15.42
C ARG A 117 -2.40 -8.17 14.23
N PHE A 118 -2.24 -9.31 13.57
CA PHE A 118 -1.15 -9.50 12.62
C PHE A 118 -1.37 -8.76 11.30
N LEU A 119 -2.61 -8.68 10.79
CA LEU A 119 -2.85 -7.99 9.52
C LEU A 119 -2.61 -6.48 9.65
N ASN A 120 -2.98 -5.89 10.78
CA ASN A 120 -2.71 -4.47 11.04
C ASN A 120 -1.21 -4.19 11.21
N GLU A 121 -0.46 -5.05 11.91
CA GLU A 121 1.00 -4.95 12.02
C GLU A 121 1.67 -5.08 10.63
N ILE A 122 1.22 -6.01 9.78
CA ILE A 122 1.71 -6.18 8.40
C ILE A 122 1.38 -4.98 7.52
N ALA A 123 0.15 -4.46 7.58
CA ALA A 123 -0.30 -3.32 6.77
C ALA A 123 0.52 -2.06 7.06
N ARG A 124 1.03 -1.93 8.29
CA ARG A 124 1.92 -0.88 8.78
C ARG A 124 3.41 -1.23 8.68
N GLY A 125 3.76 -2.32 8.00
CA GLY A 125 5.15 -2.72 7.81
C GLY A 125 5.94 -2.93 9.10
N GLU A 126 5.27 -3.28 10.21
CA GLU A 126 5.91 -3.46 11.51
C GLU A 126 6.52 -4.87 11.66
N ILE A 127 6.01 -5.84 10.90
CA ILE A 127 6.43 -7.26 10.92
C ILE A 127 6.52 -7.89 9.52
#